data_AF-A0A3D3LC16-F1
#
_entry.id   AF-A0A3D3LC16-F1
#
_cell.length_a   1.000
_cell.length_b   1.000
_cell.length_c   1.000
_cell.angle_alpha   90.00
_cell.angle_beta   90.00
_cell.angle_gamma   90.00
#
_symmetry.space_group_name_H-M   'P 1'
#
loop_
_entity.id
_entity.type
_entity.pdbx_description
1 polymer ?
#
loop_
_entity_poly.entity_id
_entity_poly.type
_entity_poly.pdbx_seq_one_letter_code
_entity_poly.pdbx_strand_id
1 'polypeptide(L)'
;MKRLALFICLSLKSFLLGEEQKGPVAEAYREIDLKIPEANQLLAEGKWTEAVRLLNSVHPKDQRTVDQSQALASFMFQLHPEESYELHKEVAAAHPDLEMPNYLWAVEQHRRGEWKGALASYRVASRLMKDYAPTYGLAAECALRLGKVDEALELWEKSEKAQTGTLEEFETEVCKIHGPQPKHREREALMTRAKAGDFDAAVGVIELDLEWPEDWWNSGPNKNFLQVDLATFAGLKEPGRELELALLAAKLVTEDLEPKKAKQILSDAGLLLRKPVLPANGRVLSFLITYIHDHEFLPKETLTKNWGAVMRDQAKKSKDPELHNALAWLHLDSPELESIDLQGWKQTGDARFAASYLSGQMEAEKLTLHSPQLIQALKQFPDHYVVQSLPLGLTKRESPRYRSALIETIKADYVKLPRAGVIPRPSAKPLMQAFHELAEISKE
;
A
#
# COMPACT_ATOMS: atom_id res chain seq x y z
N MET A 1 6.66 -19.69 -10.38
CA MET A 1 6.62 -18.26 -10.06
C MET A 1 7.93 -17.87 -9.37
N LYS A 2 8.96 -17.41 -10.12
CA LYS A 2 10.35 -17.21 -9.64
C LYS A 2 10.86 -15.76 -9.82
N ARG A 3 10.00 -14.74 -9.67
CA ARG A 3 10.42 -13.33 -9.81
C ARG A 3 9.59 -12.43 -8.90
N LEU A 4 9.85 -12.37 -7.60
CA LEU A 4 9.13 -11.47 -6.71
C LEU A 4 10.04 -11.11 -5.53
N ALA A 5 10.64 -9.92 -5.60
CA ALA A 5 11.30 -9.19 -4.50
C ALA A 5 11.73 -7.79 -4.99
N LEU A 6 11.99 -7.65 -6.30
CA LEU A 6 12.31 -6.37 -6.94
C LEU A 6 11.50 -6.14 -8.23
N PHE A 7 10.25 -6.62 -8.28
CA PHE A 7 9.42 -6.54 -9.49
C PHE A 7 8.99 -5.10 -9.81
N ILE A 8 9.05 -4.17 -8.86
CA ILE A 8 8.71 -2.75 -9.09
C ILE A 8 9.75 -2.04 -9.97
N CYS A 9 11.02 -2.51 -9.97
CA CYS A 9 12.01 -2.01 -10.95
C CYS A 9 11.66 -2.41 -12.39
N LEU A 10 10.88 -3.47 -12.61
CA LEU A 10 10.55 -3.95 -13.96
C LEU A 10 9.50 -3.08 -14.69
N SER A 11 8.64 -2.32 -13.98
CA SER A 11 7.69 -1.41 -14.66
C SER A 11 8.34 -0.11 -15.14
N LEU A 12 9.28 0.44 -14.35
CA LEU A 12 10.17 1.50 -14.82
C LEU A 12 11.10 0.97 -15.91
N LYS A 13 11.57 -0.28 -15.82
CA LYS A 13 12.31 -0.94 -16.89
C LYS A 13 11.49 -1.06 -18.18
N SER A 14 10.23 -1.48 -18.13
CA SER A 14 9.40 -1.59 -19.35
C SER A 14 9.03 -0.24 -19.95
N PHE A 15 8.85 0.80 -19.12
CA PHE A 15 8.54 2.16 -19.60
C PHE A 15 9.79 2.90 -20.11
N LEU A 16 10.93 2.76 -19.45
CA LEU A 16 12.21 3.38 -19.84
C LEU A 16 12.99 2.57 -20.88
N LEU A 17 12.79 1.25 -20.94
CA LEU A 17 13.62 0.31 -21.70
C LEU A 17 12.72 -0.60 -22.54
N GLY A 18 12.16 -0.04 -23.62
CA GLY A 18 11.62 -0.82 -24.74
C GLY A 18 12.68 -1.79 -25.31
N GLU A 19 12.23 -2.78 -26.09
CA GLU A 19 12.95 -4.05 -26.38
C GLU A 19 14.36 -3.97 -27.03
N GLU A 20 14.86 -2.81 -27.44
CA GLU A 20 16.27 -2.67 -27.82
C GLU A 20 16.78 -1.27 -27.46
N GLN A 21 17.50 -1.12 -26.33
CA GLN A 21 18.22 0.12 -26.06
C GLN A 21 19.71 -0.03 -25.76
N LYS A 22 20.44 0.90 -26.37
CA LYS A 22 21.87 1.16 -26.33
C LYS A 22 22.05 2.54 -25.70
N GLY A 23 23.10 2.76 -24.92
CA GLY A 23 23.42 4.06 -24.34
C GLY A 23 23.84 3.96 -22.87
N PRO A 24 24.39 5.04 -22.29
CA PRO A 24 25.03 5.01 -20.97
C PRO A 24 24.07 4.66 -19.82
N VAL A 25 22.83 5.17 -19.85
CA VAL A 25 21.81 4.85 -18.83
C VAL A 25 21.46 3.36 -18.85
N ALA A 26 21.25 2.78 -20.04
CA ALA A 26 20.92 1.36 -20.20
C ALA A 26 22.09 0.45 -19.77
N GLU A 27 23.33 0.89 -19.99
CA GLU A 27 24.52 0.20 -19.49
C GLU A 27 24.59 0.22 -17.95
N ALA A 28 24.38 1.38 -17.33
CA ALA A 28 24.32 1.51 -15.88
C ALA A 28 23.21 0.63 -15.25
N TYR A 29 22.02 0.56 -15.87
CA TYR A 29 20.97 -0.37 -15.42
C TYR A 29 21.45 -1.83 -15.43
N ARG A 30 22.12 -2.25 -16.51
CA ARG A 30 22.65 -3.63 -16.62
C ARG A 30 23.69 -3.93 -15.55
N GLU A 31 24.56 -2.97 -15.22
CA GLU A 31 25.57 -3.15 -14.18
C GLU A 31 24.94 -3.32 -12.79
N ILE A 32 23.93 -2.49 -12.46
CA ILE A 32 23.20 -2.61 -11.19
C ILE A 32 22.35 -3.89 -11.17
N ASP A 33 21.71 -4.25 -12.29
CA ASP A 33 20.89 -5.47 -12.43
C ASP A 33 21.66 -6.74 -12.03
N LEU A 34 22.97 -6.81 -12.31
CA LEU A 34 23.83 -7.94 -11.94
C LEU A 34 23.93 -8.13 -10.42
N LYS A 35 23.68 -7.10 -9.62
CA LYS A 35 23.71 -7.13 -8.15
C LYS A 35 22.34 -7.39 -7.52
N ILE A 36 21.25 -7.32 -8.29
CA ILE A 36 19.90 -7.50 -7.76
C ILE A 36 19.66 -8.86 -7.09
N PRO A 37 20.14 -10.01 -7.61
CA PRO A 37 19.99 -11.28 -6.91
C PRO A 37 20.63 -11.28 -5.51
N GLU A 38 21.82 -10.71 -5.39
CA GLU A 38 22.55 -10.59 -4.12
C GLU A 38 21.86 -9.60 -3.17
N ALA A 39 21.42 -8.44 -3.68
CA ALA A 39 20.65 -7.47 -2.90
C ALA A 39 19.33 -8.07 -2.37
N ASN A 40 18.60 -8.83 -3.19
CA ASN A 40 17.37 -9.51 -2.77
C ASN A 40 17.62 -10.54 -1.66
N GLN A 41 18.74 -11.27 -1.73
CA GLN A 41 19.13 -12.18 -0.66
C GLN A 41 19.41 -11.44 0.65
N LEU A 42 20.12 -10.31 0.59
CA LEU A 42 20.35 -9.45 1.76
C LEU A 42 19.04 -8.92 2.34
N LEU A 43 18.08 -8.50 1.51
CA LEU A 43 16.76 -8.07 1.96
C LEU A 43 15.99 -9.20 2.64
N ALA A 44 16.03 -10.42 2.10
CA ALA A 44 15.43 -11.61 2.71
C ALA A 44 16.08 -11.97 4.05
N GLU A 45 17.36 -11.69 4.24
CA GLU A 45 18.06 -11.86 5.52
C GLU A 45 17.84 -10.71 6.52
N GLY A 46 17.08 -9.69 6.12
CA GLY A 46 16.80 -8.51 6.92
C GLY A 46 18.00 -7.57 7.00
N LYS A 47 18.85 -7.53 5.97
CA LYS A 47 20.06 -6.70 5.87
C LYS A 47 19.86 -5.59 4.84
N TRP A 48 18.84 -4.76 5.06
CA TRP A 48 18.51 -3.65 4.16
C TRP A 48 19.69 -2.68 3.98
N THR A 49 20.39 -2.34 5.06
CA THR A 49 21.54 -1.43 5.00
C THR A 49 22.66 -1.99 4.12
N GLU A 50 22.90 -3.30 4.17
CA GLU A 50 23.91 -3.96 3.32
C GLU A 50 23.46 -4.01 1.85
N ALA A 51 22.17 -4.27 1.59
CA ALA A 51 21.61 -4.26 0.24
C ALA A 51 21.75 -2.87 -0.43
N VAL A 52 21.40 -1.80 0.29
CA VAL A 52 21.56 -0.43 -0.21
C VAL A 52 23.04 -0.10 -0.46
N ARG A 53 23.94 -0.49 0.44
CA ARG A 53 25.38 -0.30 0.26
C ARG A 53 25.92 -1.05 -0.96
N LEU A 54 25.46 -2.29 -1.18
CA LEU A 54 25.84 -3.10 -2.33
C LEU A 54 25.48 -2.39 -3.64
N LEU A 55 24.25 -1.91 -3.77
CA LEU A 55 23.80 -1.23 -4.98
C LEU A 55 24.52 0.10 -5.21
N ASN A 56 24.72 0.88 -4.14
CA ASN A 56 25.53 2.10 -4.20
C ASN A 56 26.99 1.85 -4.60
N SER A 57 27.55 0.69 -4.28
CA SER A 57 28.94 0.36 -4.62
C SER A 57 29.19 0.11 -6.10
N VAL A 58 28.15 -0.14 -6.90
CA VAL A 58 28.26 -0.32 -8.36
C VAL A 58 28.76 0.97 -9.01
N HIS A 59 28.25 2.12 -8.56
CA HIS A 59 28.64 3.44 -9.01
C HIS A 59 28.87 4.39 -7.81
N PRO A 60 30.09 4.43 -7.25
CA PRO A 60 30.41 5.25 -6.09
C PRO A 60 30.08 6.73 -6.31
N LYS A 61 29.59 7.41 -5.28
CA LYS A 61 29.10 8.80 -5.37
C LYS A 61 30.10 9.79 -5.96
N ASP A 62 31.39 9.62 -5.68
CA ASP A 62 32.48 10.47 -6.15
C ASP A 62 32.90 10.21 -7.60
N GLN A 63 32.45 9.09 -8.19
CA GLN A 63 32.86 8.62 -9.52
C GLN A 63 31.68 8.47 -10.49
N ARG A 64 30.44 8.46 -9.98
CA ARG A 64 29.26 8.20 -10.78
C ARG A 64 28.95 9.34 -11.74
N THR A 65 28.59 9.00 -12.97
CA THR A 65 28.05 9.95 -13.96
C THR A 65 26.59 10.31 -13.66
N VAL A 66 26.04 11.28 -14.38
CA VAL A 66 24.62 11.62 -14.28
C VAL A 66 23.74 10.45 -14.76
N ASP A 67 24.13 9.78 -15.84
CA ASP A 67 23.41 8.59 -16.36
C ASP A 67 23.37 7.45 -15.34
N GLN A 68 24.50 7.20 -14.65
CA GLN A 68 24.58 6.21 -13.57
C GLN A 68 23.75 6.63 -12.36
N SER A 69 23.72 7.93 -12.04
CA SER A 69 22.87 8.48 -10.99
C SER A 69 21.39 8.30 -11.30
N GLN A 70 20.98 8.49 -12.56
CA GLN A 70 19.61 8.25 -13.02
C GLN A 70 19.20 6.78 -12.87
N ALA A 71 20.06 5.85 -13.31
CA ALA A 71 19.78 4.42 -13.17
C ALA A 71 19.66 4.02 -11.69
N LEU A 72 20.62 4.45 -10.85
CA LEU A 72 20.61 4.19 -9.42
C LEU A 72 19.38 4.79 -8.71
N ALA A 73 18.97 6.01 -9.06
CA ALA A 73 17.78 6.66 -8.50
C ALA A 73 16.53 5.78 -8.67
N SER A 74 16.37 5.20 -9.85
CA SER A 74 15.22 4.33 -10.15
C SER A 74 15.18 3.07 -9.28
N PHE A 75 16.32 2.47 -8.98
CA PHE A 75 16.39 1.34 -8.03
C PHE A 75 16.13 1.79 -6.59
N MET A 76 16.60 2.97 -6.21
CA MET A 76 16.39 3.53 -4.88
C MET A 76 14.96 4.03 -4.67
N PHE A 77 14.16 4.22 -5.73
CA PHE A 77 12.82 4.80 -5.64
C PHE A 77 11.96 4.14 -4.56
N GLN A 78 11.87 2.81 -4.55
CA GLN A 78 11.14 2.07 -3.52
C GLN A 78 12.03 1.61 -2.36
N LEU A 79 13.33 1.41 -2.60
CA LEU A 79 14.23 0.81 -1.62
C LEU A 79 14.76 1.82 -0.59
N HIS A 80 15.05 3.04 -1.01
CA HIS A 80 15.59 4.13 -0.20
C HIS A 80 15.07 5.49 -0.72
N PRO A 81 13.79 5.84 -0.46
CA PRO A 81 13.12 7.03 -1.00
C PRO A 81 13.89 8.34 -0.84
N GLU A 82 14.58 8.54 0.28
CA GLU A 82 15.33 9.76 0.55
C GLU A 82 16.56 9.91 -0.35
N GLU A 83 17.21 8.81 -0.71
CA GLU A 83 18.37 8.83 -1.61
C GLU A 83 17.91 8.97 -3.06
N SER A 84 16.82 8.30 -3.43
CA SER A 84 16.16 8.47 -4.72
C SER A 84 15.78 9.92 -5.00
N TYR A 85 15.21 10.61 -4.01
CA TYR A 85 14.85 12.02 -4.11
C TYR A 85 16.06 12.91 -4.44
N GLU A 86 17.16 12.78 -3.71
CA GLU A 86 18.36 13.59 -3.97
C GLU A 86 19.00 13.25 -5.32
N LEU A 87 19.00 11.98 -5.72
CA LEU A 87 19.52 11.56 -7.03
C LEU A 87 18.69 12.12 -8.18
N HIS A 88 17.35 11.98 -8.14
CA HIS A 88 16.49 12.52 -9.19
C HIS A 88 16.55 14.04 -9.28
N LYS A 89 16.73 14.74 -8.15
CA LYS A 89 16.98 16.18 -8.12
C LYS A 89 18.28 16.56 -8.84
N GLU A 90 19.39 15.87 -8.54
CA GLU A 90 20.69 16.07 -9.20
C GLU A 90 20.58 15.82 -10.72
N VAL A 91 19.92 14.72 -11.11
CA VAL A 91 19.73 14.32 -12.51
C VAL A 91 18.88 15.34 -13.28
N ALA A 92 17.75 15.80 -12.71
CA ALA A 92 16.90 16.81 -13.35
C ALA A 92 17.58 18.18 -13.47
N ALA A 93 18.43 18.55 -12.51
CA ALA A 93 19.20 19.78 -12.59
C ALA A 93 20.29 19.74 -13.68
N ALA A 94 20.91 18.57 -13.88
CA ALA A 94 21.92 18.36 -14.92
C ALA A 94 21.31 18.24 -16.32
N HIS A 95 20.07 17.75 -16.43
CA HIS A 95 19.36 17.52 -17.68
C HIS A 95 17.97 18.17 -17.70
N PRO A 96 17.89 19.52 -17.63
CA PRO A 96 16.61 20.22 -17.53
C PRO A 96 15.76 20.13 -18.81
N ASP A 97 16.35 19.71 -19.91
CA ASP A 97 15.75 19.60 -21.25
C ASP A 97 15.34 18.17 -21.62
N LEU A 98 15.65 17.16 -20.79
CA LEU A 98 15.27 15.77 -21.04
C LEU A 98 13.93 15.42 -20.36
N GLU A 99 13.11 14.63 -21.05
CA GLU A 99 11.78 14.25 -20.55
C GLU A 99 11.80 13.50 -19.22
N MET A 100 12.52 12.38 -19.16
CA MET A 100 12.47 11.43 -18.05
C MET A 100 13.04 11.99 -16.75
N PRO A 101 14.18 12.71 -16.75
CA PRO A 101 14.65 13.44 -15.57
C PRO A 101 13.58 14.36 -14.96
N ASN A 102 12.90 15.16 -15.78
CA ASN A 102 11.85 16.06 -15.31
C ASN A 102 10.62 15.32 -14.79
N TYR A 103 10.23 14.24 -15.45
CA TYR A 103 9.10 13.41 -15.02
C TYR A 103 9.36 12.75 -13.67
N LEU A 104 10.49 12.04 -13.52
CA LEU A 104 10.82 11.34 -12.28
C LEU A 104 11.02 12.33 -11.12
N TRP A 105 11.60 13.50 -11.40
CA TRP A 105 11.68 14.58 -10.42
C TRP A 105 10.31 15.13 -10.00
N ALA A 106 9.35 15.21 -10.93
CA ALA A 106 7.98 15.59 -10.58
C ALA A 106 7.32 14.54 -9.67
N VAL A 107 7.48 13.25 -9.98
CA VAL A 107 6.97 12.12 -9.18
C VAL A 107 7.55 12.13 -7.76
N GLU A 108 8.85 12.41 -7.61
CA GLU A 108 9.51 12.50 -6.30
C GLU A 108 8.95 13.64 -5.44
N GLN A 109 8.80 14.83 -6.02
CA GLN A 109 8.18 15.98 -5.35
C GLN A 109 6.72 15.68 -4.99
N HIS A 110 5.98 15.03 -5.90
CA HIS A 110 4.58 14.64 -5.69
C HIS A 110 4.45 13.72 -4.49
N ARG A 111 5.28 12.66 -4.42
CA ARG A 111 5.31 11.71 -3.30
C ARG A 111 5.60 12.38 -1.94
N ARG A 112 6.36 13.49 -1.92
CA ARG A 112 6.63 14.27 -0.71
C ARG A 112 5.58 15.34 -0.39
N GLY A 113 4.54 15.48 -1.22
CA GLY A 113 3.54 16.54 -1.08
C GLY A 113 4.05 17.93 -1.44
N GLU A 114 5.14 18.02 -2.21
CA GLU A 114 5.70 19.28 -2.70
C GLU A 114 4.93 19.77 -3.94
N TRP A 115 3.61 19.89 -3.82
CA TRP A 115 2.64 20.05 -4.93
C TRP A 115 3.00 21.17 -5.92
N LYS A 116 3.50 22.30 -5.41
CA LYS A 116 3.89 23.44 -6.24
C LYS A 116 5.11 23.12 -7.13
N GLY A 117 6.10 22.43 -6.57
CA GLY A 117 7.29 22.00 -7.29
C GLY A 117 6.95 20.88 -8.28
N ALA A 118 6.22 19.86 -7.82
CA ALA A 118 5.73 18.77 -8.64
C ALA A 118 4.95 19.27 -9.87
N LEU A 119 3.99 20.18 -9.68
CA LEU A 119 3.22 20.79 -10.79
C LEU A 119 4.14 21.52 -11.79
N ALA A 120 5.16 22.24 -11.31
CA ALA A 120 6.10 22.93 -12.19
C ALA A 120 6.90 21.92 -13.04
N SER A 121 7.40 20.85 -12.42
CA SER A 121 8.15 19.79 -13.11
C SER A 121 7.28 18.98 -14.06
N TYR A 122 6.05 18.60 -13.68
CA TYR A 122 5.12 17.95 -14.60
C TYR A 122 4.82 18.82 -15.81
N ARG A 123 4.67 20.14 -15.66
CA ARG A 123 4.50 21.03 -16.82
C ARG A 123 5.71 21.04 -17.75
N VAL A 124 6.93 20.85 -17.24
CA VAL A 124 8.11 20.65 -18.10
C VAL A 124 8.00 19.29 -18.80
N ALA A 125 7.76 18.23 -18.03
CA ALA A 125 7.61 16.86 -18.53
C ALA A 125 6.53 16.75 -19.61
N SER A 126 5.32 17.29 -19.41
CA SER A 126 4.24 17.28 -20.40
C SER A 126 4.55 18.06 -21.69
N ARG A 127 5.45 19.06 -21.64
CA ARG A 127 5.91 19.75 -22.86
C ARG A 127 6.88 18.90 -23.67
N LEU A 128 7.70 18.10 -22.99
CA LEU A 128 8.70 17.22 -23.60
C LEU A 128 8.04 15.91 -24.07
N MET A 129 7.30 15.24 -23.18
CA MET A 129 6.43 14.09 -23.46
C MET A 129 5.05 14.57 -23.89
N LYS A 130 5.01 15.22 -25.05
CA LYS A 130 3.74 15.64 -25.63
C LYS A 130 2.81 14.44 -25.73
N ASP A 131 1.56 14.67 -25.36
CA ASP A 131 0.49 13.69 -25.57
C ASP A 131 0.60 12.42 -24.70
N TYR A 132 1.28 12.50 -23.53
CA TYR A 132 1.39 11.42 -22.55
C TYR A 132 0.47 11.64 -21.34
N ALA A 133 -0.60 10.82 -21.25
CA ALA A 133 -1.67 10.94 -20.28
C ALA A 133 -1.20 11.09 -18.83
N PRO A 134 -0.34 10.21 -18.27
CA PRO A 134 0.03 10.25 -16.84
C PRO A 134 0.61 11.59 -16.38
N THR A 135 1.39 12.29 -17.21
CA THR A 135 1.92 13.62 -16.80
C THR A 135 0.82 14.64 -16.54
N TYR A 136 -0.24 14.62 -17.35
CA TYR A 136 -1.36 15.55 -17.22
C TYR A 136 -2.26 15.15 -16.05
N GLY A 137 -2.58 13.86 -15.89
CA GLY A 137 -3.39 13.36 -14.79
C GLY A 137 -2.74 13.62 -13.43
N LEU A 138 -1.45 13.36 -13.27
CA LEU A 138 -0.72 13.62 -12.02
C LEU A 138 -0.56 15.12 -11.75
N ALA A 139 -0.39 15.94 -12.79
CA ALA A 139 -0.41 17.40 -12.66
C ALA A 139 -1.78 17.92 -12.20
N ALA A 140 -2.89 17.31 -12.63
CA ALA A 140 -4.23 17.68 -12.22
C ALA A 140 -4.43 17.51 -10.71
N GLU A 141 -3.92 16.42 -10.12
CA GLU A 141 -3.91 16.27 -8.65
C GLU A 141 -3.16 17.42 -7.97
N CYS A 142 -1.94 17.71 -8.43
CA CYS A 142 -1.12 18.78 -7.85
C CYS A 142 -1.85 20.14 -7.93
N ALA A 143 -2.53 20.42 -9.04
CA ALA A 143 -3.34 21.62 -9.21
C ALA A 143 -4.53 21.66 -8.22
N LEU A 144 -5.25 20.55 -8.03
CA LEU A 144 -6.34 20.45 -7.04
C LEU A 144 -5.84 20.66 -5.61
N ARG A 145 -4.71 20.06 -5.24
CA ARG A 145 -4.08 20.22 -3.92
C ARG A 145 -3.67 21.67 -3.65
N LEU A 146 -3.40 22.44 -4.71
CA LEU A 146 -3.12 23.89 -4.64
C LEU A 146 -4.38 24.77 -4.75
N GLY A 147 -5.58 24.18 -4.81
CA GLY A 147 -6.84 24.92 -4.96
C GLY A 147 -7.09 25.48 -6.36
N LYS A 148 -6.30 25.07 -7.36
CA LYS A 148 -6.41 25.52 -8.75
C LYS A 148 -7.35 24.62 -9.54
N VAL A 149 -8.64 24.69 -9.21
CA VAL A 149 -9.64 23.75 -9.73
C VAL A 149 -9.77 23.82 -11.25
N ASP A 150 -9.84 25.01 -11.84
CA ASP A 150 -10.01 25.17 -13.29
C ASP A 150 -8.79 24.61 -14.06
N GLU A 151 -7.58 24.87 -13.55
CA GLU A 151 -6.36 24.29 -14.12
C GLU A 151 -6.37 22.76 -14.04
N ALA A 152 -6.85 22.20 -12.93
CA ALA A 152 -6.95 20.75 -12.79
C ALA A 152 -7.94 20.13 -13.78
N LEU A 153 -9.09 20.78 -14.03
CA LEU A 153 -10.05 20.33 -15.05
C LEU A 153 -9.42 20.34 -16.45
N GLU A 154 -8.69 21.39 -16.81
CA GLU A 154 -7.98 21.48 -18.10
C GLU A 154 -6.89 20.42 -18.23
N LEU A 155 -6.13 20.15 -17.16
CA LEU A 155 -5.10 19.12 -17.15
C LEU A 155 -5.72 17.73 -17.26
N TRP A 156 -6.80 17.45 -16.53
CA TRP A 156 -7.50 16.17 -16.64
C TRP A 156 -8.05 15.94 -18.05
N GLU A 157 -8.70 16.95 -18.64
CA GLU A 157 -9.20 16.86 -20.02
C GLU A 157 -8.06 16.57 -21.03
N LYS A 158 -6.87 17.16 -20.83
CA LYS A 158 -5.68 16.82 -21.64
C LYS A 158 -5.21 15.40 -21.40
N SER A 159 -5.26 14.91 -20.17
CA SER A 159 -4.94 13.52 -19.83
C SER A 159 -5.86 12.54 -20.58
N GLU A 160 -7.16 12.82 -20.64
CA GLU A 160 -8.13 11.94 -21.30
C GLU A 160 -8.00 11.96 -22.84
N LYS A 161 -7.63 13.11 -23.41
CA LYS A 161 -7.44 13.26 -24.86
C LYS A 161 -6.08 12.79 -25.35
N ALA A 162 -5.15 12.51 -24.44
CA ALA A 162 -3.80 12.11 -24.79
C ALA A 162 -3.79 10.79 -25.57
N GLN A 163 -2.98 10.70 -26.63
CA GLN A 163 -2.92 9.49 -27.47
C GLN A 163 -1.89 8.46 -26.98
N THR A 164 -1.02 8.84 -26.04
CA THR A 164 -0.05 7.94 -25.41
C THR A 164 -0.23 7.92 -23.90
N GLY A 165 0.22 6.85 -23.26
CA GLY A 165 -0.09 6.62 -21.86
C GLY A 165 -1.47 6.01 -21.69
N THR A 166 -1.52 4.83 -21.07
CA THR A 166 -2.77 4.12 -20.77
C THR A 166 -3.31 4.56 -19.41
N LEU A 167 -4.61 4.31 -19.20
CA LEU A 167 -5.21 4.46 -17.86
C LEU A 167 -4.50 3.58 -16.83
N GLU A 168 -4.07 2.38 -17.24
CA GLU A 168 -3.35 1.43 -16.39
C GLU A 168 -1.99 1.97 -15.94
N GLU A 169 -1.25 2.62 -16.84
CA GLU A 169 0.00 3.29 -16.51
C GLU A 169 -0.25 4.43 -15.53
N PHE A 170 -1.25 5.28 -15.77
CA PHE A 170 -1.64 6.33 -14.82
C PHE A 170 -1.96 5.74 -13.43
N GLU A 171 -2.82 4.73 -13.35
CA GLU A 171 -3.18 4.06 -12.09
C GLU A 171 -1.94 3.50 -11.36
N THR A 172 -0.99 2.96 -12.12
CA THR A 172 0.28 2.45 -11.59
C THR A 172 1.15 3.57 -11.01
N GLU A 173 1.22 4.72 -11.67
CA GLU A 173 1.99 5.87 -11.20
C GLU A 173 1.37 6.50 -9.96
N VAL A 174 0.04 6.64 -9.91
CA VAL A 174 -0.67 7.10 -8.71
C VAL A 174 -0.37 6.14 -7.54
N CYS A 175 -0.41 4.83 -7.78
CA CYS A 175 -0.07 3.82 -6.76
C CYS A 175 1.39 3.91 -6.31
N LYS A 176 2.35 4.20 -7.18
CA LYS A 176 3.76 4.40 -6.80
C LYS A 176 3.95 5.61 -5.88
N ILE A 177 3.17 6.67 -6.09
CA ILE A 177 3.24 7.92 -5.34
C ILE A 177 2.59 7.78 -3.95
N HIS A 178 1.40 7.19 -3.90
CA HIS A 178 0.53 7.17 -2.72
C HIS A 178 0.42 5.80 -2.05
N GLY A 179 0.95 4.76 -2.69
CA GLY A 179 0.94 3.39 -2.20
C GLY A 179 1.84 3.13 -1.02
N PRO A 180 1.64 1.98 -0.35
CA PRO A 180 2.49 1.58 0.76
C PRO A 180 3.93 1.45 0.27
N GLN A 181 4.88 1.98 1.04
CA GLN A 181 6.30 1.79 0.76
C GLN A 181 6.76 0.44 1.31
N PRO A 182 7.67 -0.27 0.62
CA PRO A 182 8.26 -1.49 1.14
C PRO A 182 8.91 -1.29 2.51
N LYS A 183 8.70 -2.26 3.41
CA LYS A 183 9.05 -2.14 4.82
C LYS A 183 10.43 -2.72 5.17
N HIS A 184 11.38 -2.71 4.23
CA HIS A 184 12.68 -3.37 4.42
C HIS A 184 13.48 -2.84 5.61
N ARG A 185 13.43 -1.52 5.89
CA ARG A 185 14.11 -0.91 7.05
C ARG A 185 13.48 -1.31 8.37
N GLU A 186 12.14 -1.39 8.43
CA GLU A 186 11.40 -1.91 9.58
C GLU A 186 11.76 -3.38 9.82
N ARG A 187 11.79 -4.18 8.75
CA ARG A 187 12.20 -5.58 8.77
C ARG A 187 13.63 -5.76 9.31
N GLU A 188 14.60 -4.96 8.88
CA GLU A 188 15.98 -5.02 9.39
C GLU A 188 16.05 -4.73 10.90
N ALA A 189 15.30 -3.72 11.37
CA ALA A 189 15.25 -3.39 12.79
C ALA A 189 14.64 -4.53 13.63
N LEU A 190 13.55 -5.13 13.15
CA LEU A 190 12.91 -6.28 13.79
C LEU A 190 13.83 -7.51 13.77
N MET A 191 14.43 -7.83 12.62
CA MET A 191 15.34 -8.96 12.46
C MET A 191 16.57 -8.84 13.37
N THR A 192 17.13 -7.64 13.51
CA THR A 192 18.26 -7.37 14.41
C THR A 192 17.90 -7.69 15.87
N ARG A 193 16.74 -7.22 16.34
CA ARG A 193 16.24 -7.51 17.69
C ARG A 193 15.92 -8.99 17.87
N ALA A 194 15.26 -9.60 16.89
CA ALA A 194 14.89 -11.02 16.92
C ALA A 194 16.12 -11.93 17.07
N LYS A 195 17.20 -11.64 16.31
CA LYS A 195 18.49 -12.35 16.42
C LYS A 195 19.17 -12.13 17.78
N ALA A 196 18.84 -11.06 18.50
CA ALA A 196 19.29 -10.81 19.87
C ALA A 196 18.41 -11.47 20.95
N GLY A 197 17.40 -12.26 20.56
CA GLY A 197 16.53 -13.00 21.48
C GLY A 197 15.21 -12.31 21.82
N ASP A 198 14.85 -11.23 21.12
CA ASP A 198 13.56 -10.56 21.29
C ASP A 198 12.46 -11.31 20.51
N PHE A 199 11.67 -12.12 21.21
CA PHE A 199 10.62 -12.93 20.58
C PHE A 199 9.47 -12.10 20.02
N ASP A 200 9.15 -10.93 20.61
CA ASP A 200 8.13 -10.04 20.06
C ASP A 200 8.60 -9.48 18.71
N ALA A 201 9.89 -9.15 18.59
CA ALA A 201 10.46 -8.75 17.31
C ALA A 201 10.47 -9.90 16.28
N ALA A 202 10.71 -11.15 16.70
CA ALA A 202 10.62 -12.31 15.82
C ALA A 202 9.19 -12.52 15.29
N VAL A 203 8.18 -12.38 16.14
CA VAL A 203 6.76 -12.36 15.74
C VAL A 203 6.52 -11.22 14.75
N GLY A 204 7.05 -10.03 15.01
CA GLY A 204 6.93 -8.87 14.13
C GLY A 204 7.54 -9.08 12.73
N VAL A 205 8.68 -9.78 12.62
CA VAL A 205 9.25 -10.14 11.31
C VAL A 205 8.28 -11.04 10.54
N ILE A 206 7.81 -12.12 11.17
CA ILE A 206 6.92 -13.09 10.53
C ILE A 206 5.59 -12.43 10.14
N GLU A 207 5.04 -11.61 11.04
CA GLU A 207 3.84 -10.82 10.78
C GLU A 207 3.99 -9.97 9.51
N LEU A 208 5.10 -9.26 9.41
CA LEU A 208 5.37 -8.38 8.29
C LEU A 208 5.45 -9.16 6.98
N ASP A 209 6.04 -10.35 7.02
CA ASP A 209 6.27 -11.18 5.85
C ASP A 209 5.06 -12.07 5.49
N LEU A 210 4.09 -12.25 6.38
CA LEU A 210 2.78 -12.87 6.10
C LEU A 210 1.88 -11.97 5.27
N GLU A 211 2.03 -10.64 5.39
CA GLU A 211 1.25 -9.64 4.66
C GLU A 211 2.19 -8.54 4.16
N TRP A 212 3.11 -8.94 3.27
CA TRP A 212 4.08 -8.02 2.72
C TRP A 212 3.39 -7.04 1.77
N PRO A 213 3.47 -5.73 2.01
CA PRO A 213 2.85 -4.76 1.13
C PRO A 213 3.66 -4.63 -0.16
N GLU A 214 3.03 -4.85 -1.31
CA GLU A 214 3.65 -4.59 -2.61
C GLU A 214 3.07 -3.33 -3.25
N ASP A 215 1.75 -3.25 -3.30
CA ASP A 215 1.01 -2.09 -3.79
C ASP A 215 -0.40 -2.02 -3.16
N TRP A 216 -1.30 -1.16 -3.67
CA TRP A 216 -2.65 -1.01 -3.10
C TRP A 216 -3.55 -2.24 -3.19
N TRP A 217 -3.29 -3.15 -4.13
CA TRP A 217 -4.16 -4.31 -4.42
C TRP A 217 -3.41 -5.64 -4.39
N ASN A 218 -2.08 -5.59 -4.37
CA ASN A 218 -1.20 -6.72 -4.14
C ASN A 218 -0.57 -6.59 -2.76
N SER A 219 -1.01 -7.45 -1.86
CA SER A 219 -0.34 -7.74 -0.60
C SER A 219 -0.52 -9.22 -0.31
N GLY A 220 0.40 -9.77 0.47
CA GLY A 220 0.29 -11.15 0.91
C GLY A 220 1.62 -11.75 1.30
N PRO A 221 1.66 -13.08 1.47
CA PRO A 221 2.83 -13.70 2.05
C PRO A 221 4.06 -13.67 1.14
N ASN A 222 5.16 -13.10 1.63
CA ASN A 222 6.45 -13.17 0.97
C ASN A 222 7.14 -14.50 1.34
N LYS A 223 6.89 -15.54 0.53
CA LYS A 223 7.39 -16.90 0.79
C LYS A 223 8.91 -16.98 0.95
N ASN A 224 9.68 -16.18 0.21
CA ASN A 224 11.13 -16.20 0.28
C ASN A 224 11.60 -15.67 1.64
N PHE A 225 10.98 -14.60 2.14
CA PHE A 225 11.33 -14.01 3.43
C PHE A 225 10.93 -14.95 4.57
N LEU A 226 9.71 -15.48 4.54
CA LEU A 226 9.23 -16.45 5.53
C LEU A 226 10.10 -17.71 5.62
N GLN A 227 10.63 -18.20 4.49
CA GLN A 227 11.57 -19.34 4.49
C GLN A 227 12.87 -19.01 5.23
N VAL A 228 13.41 -17.80 5.03
CA VAL A 228 14.61 -17.33 5.75
C VAL A 228 14.30 -17.15 7.24
N ASP A 229 13.11 -16.68 7.59
CA ASP A 229 12.70 -16.50 8.99
C ASP A 229 12.57 -17.83 9.71
N LEU A 230 11.89 -18.80 9.10
CA LEU A 230 11.78 -20.17 9.62
C LEU A 230 13.17 -20.77 9.89
N ALA A 231 14.11 -20.62 8.95
CA ALA A 231 15.48 -21.09 9.14
C ALA A 231 16.21 -20.33 10.27
N THR A 232 16.02 -19.01 10.35
CA THR A 232 16.64 -18.15 11.36
C THR A 232 16.14 -18.49 12.77
N PHE A 233 14.86 -18.84 12.91
CA PHE A 233 14.20 -19.05 14.20
C PHE A 233 14.03 -20.53 14.58
N ALA A 234 14.39 -21.49 13.72
CA ALA A 234 14.25 -22.94 13.95
C ALA A 234 14.97 -23.47 15.20
N GLY A 235 15.95 -22.74 15.73
CA GLY A 235 16.78 -23.14 16.88
C GLY A 235 16.50 -22.38 18.17
N LEU A 236 15.52 -21.47 18.20
CA LEU A 236 15.21 -20.70 19.41
C LEU A 236 14.67 -21.64 20.50
N LYS A 237 15.24 -21.54 21.70
CA LYS A 237 14.80 -22.31 22.87
C LYS A 237 13.65 -21.58 23.52
N GLU A 238 12.57 -22.31 23.81
CA GLU A 238 11.39 -21.80 24.53
C GLU A 238 10.82 -20.49 23.93
N PRO A 239 10.46 -20.47 22.63
CA PRO A 239 10.04 -19.25 21.91
C PRO A 239 8.76 -18.60 22.48
N GLY A 240 8.09 -19.23 23.44
CA GLY A 240 6.80 -18.78 23.93
C GLY A 240 5.68 -19.02 22.91
N ARG A 241 4.44 -18.97 23.40
CA ARG A 241 3.29 -19.40 22.60
C ARG A 241 3.04 -18.55 21.36
N GLU A 242 3.29 -17.26 21.45
CA GLU A 242 3.01 -16.33 20.36
C GLU A 242 3.90 -16.61 19.14
N LEU A 243 5.21 -16.77 19.37
CA LEU A 243 6.16 -17.08 18.32
C LEU A 243 5.96 -18.49 17.75
N GLU A 244 5.55 -19.46 18.57
CA GLU A 244 5.15 -20.79 18.06
C GLU A 244 4.01 -20.69 17.04
N LEU A 245 2.98 -19.88 17.33
CA LEU A 245 1.84 -19.70 16.43
C LEU A 245 2.22 -18.90 15.18
N ALA A 246 3.09 -17.89 15.30
CA ALA A 246 3.62 -17.17 14.16
C ALA A 246 4.44 -18.08 13.23
N LEU A 247 5.35 -18.90 13.78
CA LEU A 247 6.14 -19.87 13.00
C LEU A 247 5.25 -20.92 12.35
N LEU A 248 4.17 -21.35 13.02
CA LEU A 248 3.17 -22.22 12.44
C LEU A 248 2.49 -21.55 11.23
N ALA A 249 2.08 -20.28 11.35
CA ALA A 249 1.48 -19.54 10.24
C ALA A 249 2.45 -19.43 9.04
N ALA A 250 3.71 -19.06 9.28
CA ALA A 250 4.76 -19.04 8.26
C ALA A 250 4.90 -20.41 7.56
N LYS A 251 4.92 -21.49 8.35
CA LYS A 251 5.02 -22.86 7.84
C LYS A 251 3.87 -23.24 6.92
N LEU A 252 2.62 -22.89 7.29
CA LEU A 252 1.43 -23.16 6.48
C LEU A 252 1.48 -22.46 5.11
N VAL A 253 2.17 -21.32 5.00
CA VAL A 253 2.38 -20.60 3.74
C VAL A 253 3.50 -21.22 2.89
N THR A 254 4.61 -21.55 3.54
CA THR A 254 5.86 -21.91 2.85
C THR A 254 5.94 -23.38 2.48
N GLU A 255 5.22 -24.24 3.21
CA GLU A 255 5.17 -25.68 2.95
C GLU A 255 3.88 -26.03 2.20
N ASP A 256 4.01 -26.77 1.10
CA ASP A 256 2.87 -27.36 0.39
C ASP A 256 2.35 -28.58 1.19
N LEU A 257 1.63 -28.29 2.29
CA LEU A 257 1.12 -29.31 3.20
C LEU A 257 -0.17 -29.94 2.68
N GLU A 258 -0.23 -31.28 2.73
CA GLU A 258 -1.49 -32.01 2.54
C GLU A 258 -2.56 -31.52 3.55
N PRO A 259 -3.82 -31.31 3.13
CA PRO A 259 -4.87 -30.75 4.00
C PRO A 259 -5.05 -31.48 5.33
N LYS A 260 -4.92 -32.81 5.34
CA LYS A 260 -5.00 -33.63 6.55
C LYS A 260 -3.89 -33.29 7.55
N LYS A 261 -2.67 -33.05 7.05
CA LYS A 261 -1.51 -32.70 7.88
C LYS A 261 -1.63 -31.28 8.42
N ALA A 262 -2.05 -30.33 7.58
CA ALA A 262 -2.33 -28.96 8.01
C ALA A 262 -3.40 -28.91 9.12
N LYS A 263 -4.51 -29.63 8.92
CA LYS A 263 -5.58 -29.75 9.92
C LYS A 263 -5.10 -30.35 11.24
N GLN A 264 -4.25 -31.39 11.18
CA GLN A 264 -3.67 -32.00 12.39
C GLN A 264 -2.79 -30.99 13.14
N ILE A 265 -1.90 -30.28 12.45
CA ILE A 265 -1.03 -29.26 13.04
C ILE A 265 -1.84 -28.15 13.72
N LEU A 266 -2.90 -27.66 13.07
CA LEU A 266 -3.81 -26.65 13.63
C LEU A 266 -4.59 -27.17 14.85
N SER A 267 -4.99 -28.44 14.83
CA SER A 267 -5.65 -29.10 15.97
C SER A 267 -4.70 -29.27 17.15
N ASP A 268 -3.46 -29.71 16.91
CA ASP A 268 -2.43 -29.88 17.94
C ASP A 268 -2.04 -28.53 18.56
N ALA A 269 -2.08 -27.47 17.76
CA ALA A 269 -1.94 -26.09 18.22
C ALA A 269 -3.20 -25.55 18.96
N GLY A 270 -4.24 -26.36 19.14
CA GLY A 270 -5.43 -25.95 19.87
C GLY A 270 -6.30 -24.88 19.19
N LEU A 271 -6.05 -24.58 17.90
CA LEU A 271 -6.81 -23.58 17.15
C LEU A 271 -8.20 -24.11 16.76
N LEU A 272 -8.32 -25.41 16.50
CA LEU A 272 -9.59 -26.04 16.09
C LEU A 272 -10.47 -26.47 17.29
N LEU A 273 -10.11 -26.09 18.52
CA LEU A 273 -10.87 -26.42 19.72
C LEU A 273 -12.07 -25.50 19.91
N ARG A 274 -13.06 -25.96 20.69
CA ARG A 274 -14.21 -25.14 21.10
C ARG A 274 -13.81 -23.93 21.95
N LYS A 275 -12.74 -24.07 22.74
CA LYS A 275 -12.08 -22.98 23.48
C LYS A 275 -10.67 -22.85 22.91
N PRO A 276 -10.47 -22.02 21.88
CA PRO A 276 -9.20 -21.96 21.16
C PRO A 276 -8.13 -21.23 21.99
N VAL A 277 -6.87 -21.51 21.67
CA VAL A 277 -5.72 -20.68 22.09
C VAL A 277 -5.32 -19.84 20.89
N LEU A 278 -5.71 -18.56 20.89
CA LEU A 278 -5.51 -17.65 19.77
C LEU A 278 -4.24 -16.82 19.96
N PRO A 279 -3.49 -16.51 18.88
CA PRO A 279 -2.40 -15.54 18.95
C PRO A 279 -2.94 -14.16 19.37
N ALA A 280 -2.12 -13.41 20.09
CA ALA A 280 -2.42 -12.03 20.48
C ALA A 280 -2.14 -11.04 19.34
N ASN A 281 -1.29 -11.41 18.38
CA ASN A 281 -1.02 -10.61 17.19
C ASN A 281 -2.16 -10.72 16.17
N GLY A 282 -2.71 -9.57 15.78
CA GLY A 282 -3.87 -9.48 14.90
C GLY A 282 -3.64 -9.97 13.48
N ARG A 283 -2.44 -9.77 12.92
CA ARG A 283 -2.12 -10.29 11.58
C ARG A 283 -1.95 -11.80 11.57
N VAL A 284 -1.21 -12.34 12.53
CA VAL A 284 -1.07 -13.81 12.68
C VAL A 284 -2.46 -14.44 12.89
N LEU A 285 -3.30 -13.81 13.73
CA LEU A 285 -4.68 -14.24 13.93
C LEU A 285 -5.49 -14.21 12.63
N SER A 286 -5.46 -13.08 11.91
CA SER A 286 -6.21 -12.90 10.66
C SER A 286 -5.81 -13.95 9.63
N PHE A 287 -4.51 -14.17 9.44
CA PHE A 287 -3.99 -15.21 8.55
C PHE A 287 -4.53 -16.59 8.93
N LEU A 288 -4.46 -16.97 10.21
CA LEU A 288 -4.91 -18.29 10.65
C LEU A 288 -6.43 -18.47 10.49
N ILE A 289 -7.24 -17.44 10.76
CA ILE A 289 -8.69 -17.46 10.53
C ILE A 289 -8.99 -17.72 9.06
N THR A 290 -8.39 -16.92 8.17
CA THR A 290 -8.59 -17.05 6.72
C THR A 290 -8.13 -18.41 6.23
N TYR A 291 -6.95 -18.87 6.65
CA TYR A 291 -6.44 -20.20 6.27
C TYR A 291 -7.39 -21.33 6.70
N ILE A 292 -7.89 -21.29 7.93
CA ILE A 292 -8.84 -22.29 8.45
C ILE A 292 -10.17 -22.26 7.68
N HIS A 293 -10.64 -21.07 7.33
CA HIS A 293 -11.87 -20.88 6.58
C HIS A 293 -11.75 -21.36 5.12
N ASP A 294 -10.72 -20.91 4.41
CA ASP A 294 -10.50 -21.20 2.98
C ASP A 294 -10.24 -22.69 2.71
N HIS A 295 -9.69 -23.41 3.70
CA HIS A 295 -9.50 -24.86 3.63
C HIS A 295 -10.67 -25.66 4.23
N GLU A 296 -11.78 -25.00 4.54
CA GLU A 296 -13.02 -25.61 5.06
C GLU A 296 -12.82 -26.42 6.35
N PHE A 297 -11.82 -26.08 7.17
CA PHE A 297 -11.57 -26.80 8.42
C PHE A 297 -12.61 -26.45 9.49
N LEU A 298 -13.08 -25.19 9.50
CA LEU A 298 -14.23 -24.72 10.26
C LEU A 298 -15.02 -23.69 9.43
N PRO A 299 -16.36 -23.76 9.39
CA PRO A 299 -17.16 -22.73 8.76
C PRO A 299 -17.17 -21.44 9.60
N LYS A 300 -17.42 -20.30 8.96
CA LYS A 300 -17.38 -18.97 9.59
C LYS A 300 -18.26 -18.90 10.83
N GLU A 301 -19.46 -19.47 10.80
CA GLU A 301 -20.41 -19.46 11.92
C GLU A 301 -19.83 -20.19 13.15
N THR A 302 -19.04 -21.25 12.92
CA THR A 302 -18.37 -21.97 13.99
C THR A 302 -17.19 -21.19 14.55
N LEU A 303 -16.44 -20.50 13.69
CA LEU A 303 -15.39 -19.57 14.12
C LEU A 303 -15.98 -18.44 14.97
N THR A 304 -17.03 -17.75 14.50
CA THR A 304 -17.70 -16.69 15.24
C THR A 304 -18.19 -17.18 16.61
N LYS A 305 -18.83 -18.36 16.66
CA LYS A 305 -19.32 -18.96 17.90
C LYS A 305 -18.20 -19.33 18.89
N ASN A 306 -17.11 -19.91 18.41
CA ASN A 306 -16.05 -20.44 19.27
C ASN A 306 -15.02 -19.36 19.66
N TRP A 307 -14.74 -18.42 18.76
CA TRP A 307 -13.62 -17.47 18.87
C TRP A 307 -14.09 -16.06 19.21
N GLY A 308 -15.32 -15.68 18.82
CA GLY A 308 -15.78 -14.28 18.89
C GLY A 308 -15.71 -13.67 20.29
N ALA A 309 -16.02 -14.42 21.34
CA ALA A 309 -15.91 -13.93 22.72
C ALA A 309 -14.45 -13.70 23.16
N VAL A 310 -13.54 -14.59 22.78
CA VAL A 310 -12.10 -14.49 23.09
C VAL A 310 -11.49 -13.32 22.34
N MET A 311 -11.75 -13.22 21.03
CA MET A 311 -11.25 -12.13 20.19
C MET A 311 -11.78 -10.77 20.65
N ARG A 312 -13.04 -10.68 21.09
CA ARG A 312 -13.59 -9.44 21.64
C ARG A 312 -12.90 -9.01 22.92
N ASP A 313 -12.55 -9.93 23.79
CA ASP A 313 -11.78 -9.63 25.00
C ASP A 313 -10.35 -9.19 24.68
N GLN A 314 -9.68 -9.86 23.73
CA GLN A 314 -8.36 -9.47 23.24
C GLN A 314 -8.38 -8.09 22.58
N ALA A 315 -9.31 -7.84 21.66
CA ALA A 315 -9.44 -6.57 20.94
C ALA A 315 -9.64 -5.40 21.92
N LYS A 316 -10.50 -5.54 22.94
CA LYS A 316 -10.72 -4.52 23.98
C LYS A 316 -9.46 -4.09 24.72
N LYS A 317 -8.49 -5.00 24.85
CA LYS A 317 -7.23 -4.79 25.58
C LYS A 317 -6.08 -4.36 24.67
N SER A 318 -6.29 -4.38 23.35
CA SER A 318 -5.26 -4.13 22.36
C SER A 318 -5.49 -2.83 21.61
N LYS A 319 -4.42 -2.24 21.09
CA LYS A 319 -4.46 -1.15 20.11
C LYS A 319 -4.15 -1.63 18.69
N ASP A 320 -4.03 -2.94 18.50
CA ASP A 320 -3.80 -3.57 17.21
C ASP A 320 -5.07 -3.48 16.35
N PRO A 321 -5.03 -2.78 15.20
CA PRO A 321 -6.17 -2.70 14.30
C PRO A 321 -6.48 -4.03 13.63
N GLU A 322 -5.51 -4.93 13.44
CA GLU A 322 -5.78 -6.20 12.74
C GLU A 322 -6.55 -7.19 13.60
N LEU A 323 -6.44 -7.14 14.93
CA LEU A 323 -7.33 -7.88 15.83
C LEU A 323 -8.79 -7.42 15.68
N HIS A 324 -9.00 -6.11 15.59
CA HIS A 324 -10.33 -5.54 15.40
C HIS A 324 -10.88 -5.88 14.01
N ASN A 325 -10.01 -5.88 12.99
CA ASN A 325 -10.37 -6.24 11.62
C ASN A 325 -10.78 -7.71 11.51
N ALA A 326 -10.02 -8.62 12.14
CA ALA A 326 -10.36 -10.04 12.23
C ALA A 326 -11.71 -10.26 12.94
N LEU A 327 -11.97 -9.51 14.02
CA LEU A 327 -13.25 -9.58 14.73
C LEU A 327 -14.40 -9.04 13.88
N ALA A 328 -14.21 -7.91 13.19
CA ALA A 328 -15.20 -7.34 12.27
C ALA A 328 -15.55 -8.33 11.16
N TRP A 329 -14.55 -8.99 10.56
CA TRP A 329 -14.76 -10.01 9.52
C TRP A 329 -15.68 -11.16 9.99
N LEU A 330 -15.48 -11.66 11.22
CA LEU A 330 -16.34 -12.71 11.81
C LEU A 330 -17.79 -12.28 12.00
N HIS A 331 -18.02 -10.97 12.14
CA HIS A 331 -19.33 -10.36 12.36
C HIS A 331 -19.83 -9.57 11.14
N LEU A 332 -19.25 -9.77 9.96
CA LEU A 332 -19.83 -9.24 8.72
C LEU A 332 -21.29 -9.73 8.62
N ASP A 333 -22.20 -8.82 8.26
CA ASP A 333 -23.65 -9.05 8.19
C ASP A 333 -24.38 -9.23 9.54
N SER A 334 -23.67 -9.09 10.67
CA SER A 334 -24.29 -9.06 12.00
C SER A 334 -24.59 -7.64 12.46
N PRO A 335 -25.70 -7.41 13.21
CA PRO A 335 -25.94 -6.13 13.90
C PRO A 335 -24.83 -5.74 14.89
N GLU A 336 -23.98 -6.69 15.30
CA GLU A 336 -22.86 -6.42 16.21
C GLU A 336 -21.72 -5.65 15.54
N LEU A 337 -21.64 -5.66 14.20
CA LEU A 337 -20.59 -5.01 13.42
C LEU A 337 -20.49 -3.51 13.74
N GLU A 338 -21.62 -2.82 13.82
CA GLU A 338 -21.67 -1.39 14.16
C GLU A 338 -20.91 -1.07 15.46
N SER A 339 -21.13 -1.89 16.50
CA SER A 339 -20.46 -1.71 17.80
C SER A 339 -18.97 -2.04 17.76
N ILE A 340 -18.59 -3.05 16.94
CA ILE A 340 -17.20 -3.47 16.75
C ILE A 340 -16.43 -2.37 16.02
N ASP A 341 -16.99 -1.83 14.94
CA ASP A 341 -16.36 -0.76 14.16
C ASP A 341 -16.23 0.52 14.98
N LEU A 342 -17.28 0.93 15.70
CA LEU A 342 -17.18 2.11 16.57
C LEU A 342 -16.10 1.92 17.65
N GLN A 343 -15.99 0.73 18.23
CA GLN A 343 -14.94 0.43 19.20
C GLN A 343 -13.56 0.45 18.54
N GLY A 344 -13.40 -0.25 17.41
CA GLY A 344 -12.15 -0.34 16.66
C GLY A 344 -11.63 1.03 16.27
N TRP A 345 -12.50 1.89 15.74
CA TRP A 345 -12.14 3.28 15.43
C TRP A 345 -11.68 4.04 16.68
N LYS A 346 -12.42 3.97 17.79
CA LYS A 346 -12.05 4.70 19.03
C LYS A 346 -10.75 4.21 19.66
N GLN A 347 -10.45 2.92 19.58
CA GLN A 347 -9.27 2.33 20.23
C GLN A 347 -8.01 2.44 19.38
N THR A 348 -8.14 2.31 18.06
CA THR A 348 -7.00 2.20 17.15
C THR A 348 -6.77 3.48 16.35
N GLY A 349 -7.82 4.28 16.16
CA GLY A 349 -7.78 5.44 15.28
C GLY A 349 -7.68 5.07 13.79
N ASP A 350 -7.95 3.81 13.40
CA ASP A 350 -7.86 3.33 12.02
C ASP A 350 -9.10 3.73 11.21
N ALA A 351 -8.86 4.20 9.98
CA ALA A 351 -9.88 4.74 9.10
C ALA A 351 -10.87 3.67 8.57
N ARG A 352 -10.44 2.40 8.49
CA ARG A 352 -11.31 1.30 8.01
C ARG A 352 -12.56 1.17 8.86
N PHE A 353 -12.40 1.26 10.18
CA PHE A 353 -13.51 1.15 11.11
C PHE A 353 -14.40 2.40 11.11
N ALA A 354 -13.82 3.59 10.97
CA ALA A 354 -14.59 4.82 10.84
C ALA A 354 -15.44 4.79 9.56
N ALA A 355 -14.84 4.40 8.44
CA ALA A 355 -15.51 4.24 7.16
C ALA A 355 -16.66 3.22 7.25
N SER A 356 -16.39 2.01 7.73
CA SER A 356 -17.39 0.96 7.87
C SER A 356 -18.56 1.37 8.77
N TYR A 357 -18.26 1.94 9.95
CA TYR A 357 -19.28 2.45 10.88
C TYR A 357 -20.17 3.51 10.22
N LEU A 358 -19.57 4.52 9.58
CA LEU A 358 -20.32 5.62 8.99
C LEU A 358 -21.12 5.19 7.75
N SER A 359 -20.58 4.31 6.91
CA SER A 359 -21.32 3.69 5.81
C SER A 359 -22.56 2.95 6.32
N GLY A 360 -22.42 2.15 7.38
CA GLY A 360 -23.56 1.49 8.02
C GLY A 360 -24.58 2.47 8.60
N GLN A 361 -24.15 3.60 9.19
CA GLN A 361 -25.08 4.66 9.61
C GLN A 361 -25.80 5.32 8.43
N MET A 362 -25.12 5.49 7.29
CA MET A 362 -25.72 6.06 6.09
C MET A 362 -26.77 5.13 5.48
N GLU A 363 -26.46 3.83 5.37
CA GLU A 363 -27.40 2.80 4.90
C GLU A 363 -28.63 2.68 5.81
N ALA A 364 -28.45 2.87 7.11
CA ALA A 364 -29.54 2.90 8.09
C ALA A 364 -30.28 4.24 8.15
N GLU A 365 -29.98 5.19 7.26
CA GLU A 365 -30.56 6.55 7.21
C GLU A 365 -30.36 7.37 8.50
N LYS A 366 -29.33 7.06 9.29
CA LYS A 366 -28.98 7.75 10.55
C LYS A 366 -27.90 8.83 10.38
N LEU A 367 -27.15 8.79 9.28
CA LEU A 367 -26.05 9.71 9.03
C LEU A 367 -26.54 11.02 8.41
N THR A 368 -26.02 12.15 8.89
CA THR A 368 -26.28 13.48 8.34
C THR A 368 -24.99 14.28 8.25
N LEU A 369 -24.97 15.38 7.49
CA LEU A 369 -23.84 16.31 7.41
C LEU A 369 -23.46 16.94 8.78
N HIS A 370 -24.36 16.86 9.77
CA HIS A 370 -24.17 17.40 11.10
C HIS A 370 -23.83 16.33 12.15
N SER A 371 -23.74 15.06 11.74
CA SER A 371 -23.38 13.97 12.64
C SER A 371 -21.98 14.21 13.22
N PRO A 372 -21.81 14.28 14.57
CA PRO A 372 -20.52 14.57 15.18
C PRO A 372 -19.41 13.61 14.75
N GLN A 373 -19.76 12.34 14.55
CA GLN A 373 -18.85 11.29 14.10
C GLN A 373 -18.39 11.55 12.66
N LEU A 374 -19.25 11.97 11.74
CA LEU A 374 -18.83 12.33 10.38
C LEU A 374 -17.84 13.49 10.41
N ILE A 375 -18.15 14.55 11.16
CA ILE A 375 -17.28 15.71 11.32
C ILE A 375 -15.92 15.30 11.91
N GLN A 376 -15.92 14.43 12.92
CA GLN A 376 -14.71 13.90 13.52
C GLN A 376 -13.88 13.09 12.51
N ALA A 377 -14.52 12.19 11.74
CA ALA A 377 -13.86 11.35 10.77
C ALA A 377 -13.25 12.16 9.62
N LEU A 378 -13.97 13.15 9.09
CA LEU A 378 -13.45 14.03 8.02
C LEU A 378 -12.20 14.80 8.47
N LYS A 379 -12.14 15.20 9.74
CA LYS A 379 -10.95 15.84 10.33
C LYS A 379 -9.81 14.84 10.56
N GLN A 380 -10.13 13.64 11.01
CA GLN A 380 -9.14 12.62 11.34
C GLN A 380 -8.54 11.97 10.09
N PHE A 381 -9.33 11.85 9.02
CA PHE A 381 -9.00 11.15 7.79
C PHE A 381 -9.28 12.03 6.55
N PRO A 382 -8.51 13.12 6.37
CA PRO A 382 -8.74 14.08 5.28
C PRO A 382 -8.57 13.46 3.88
N ASP A 383 -7.87 12.34 3.77
CA ASP A 383 -7.53 11.68 2.50
C ASP A 383 -8.15 10.28 2.34
N HIS A 384 -9.02 9.83 3.26
CA HIS A 384 -9.63 8.50 3.14
C HIS A 384 -10.85 8.53 2.23
N TYR A 385 -10.76 7.89 1.07
CA TYR A 385 -11.76 7.99 0.00
C TYR A 385 -13.20 7.69 0.46
N VAL A 386 -13.43 6.62 1.25
CA VAL A 386 -14.79 6.31 1.76
C VAL A 386 -15.29 7.41 2.68
N VAL A 387 -14.43 7.97 3.54
CA VAL A 387 -14.86 8.99 4.50
C VAL A 387 -15.19 10.29 3.77
N GLN A 388 -14.36 10.66 2.78
CA GLN A 388 -14.55 11.87 1.99
C GLN A 388 -15.70 11.80 0.98
N SER A 389 -16.13 10.60 0.56
CA SER A 389 -17.28 10.43 -0.33
C SER A 389 -18.64 10.48 0.38
N LEU A 390 -18.70 10.25 1.69
CA LEU A 390 -19.98 10.29 2.44
C LEU A 390 -20.70 11.64 2.36
N PRO A 391 -20.03 12.80 2.51
CA PRO A 391 -20.68 14.09 2.32
C PRO A 391 -21.29 14.30 0.93
N LEU A 392 -20.71 13.68 -0.11
CA LEU A 392 -21.23 13.77 -1.48
C LEU A 392 -22.61 13.11 -1.56
N GLY A 393 -22.77 11.91 -0.99
CA GLY A 393 -24.05 11.19 -0.91
C GLY A 393 -25.11 11.86 -0.03
N LEU A 394 -24.69 12.69 0.93
CA LEU A 394 -25.58 13.42 1.84
C LEU A 394 -25.94 14.84 1.36
N THR A 395 -25.33 15.30 0.27
CA THR A 395 -25.50 16.67 -0.23
C THR A 395 -26.25 16.65 -1.56
N LYS A 396 -27.26 17.51 -1.71
CA LYS A 396 -27.93 17.69 -3.00
C LYS A 396 -27.00 18.34 -4.01
N ARG A 397 -27.04 17.89 -5.26
CA ARG A 397 -26.15 18.37 -6.35
C ARG A 397 -26.19 19.88 -6.53
N GLU A 398 -27.36 20.51 -6.36
CA GLU A 398 -27.55 21.96 -6.51
C GLU A 398 -26.97 22.78 -5.34
N SER A 399 -26.50 22.11 -4.28
CA SER A 399 -25.89 22.79 -3.13
C SER A 399 -24.47 23.24 -3.44
N PRO A 400 -24.06 24.46 -3.06
CA PRO A 400 -22.66 24.88 -3.12
C PRO A 400 -21.71 23.96 -2.34
N ARG A 401 -22.23 23.22 -1.35
CA ARG A 401 -21.44 22.23 -0.59
C ARG A 401 -21.10 20.99 -1.41
N TYR A 402 -21.87 20.68 -2.45
CA TYR A 402 -21.66 19.52 -3.30
C TYR A 402 -20.33 19.64 -4.05
N ARG A 403 -20.09 20.81 -4.67
CA ARG A 403 -18.83 21.10 -5.35
C ARG A 403 -17.62 20.91 -4.44
N SER A 404 -17.69 21.42 -3.21
CA SER A 404 -16.60 21.24 -2.23
C SER A 404 -16.41 19.78 -1.84
N ALA A 405 -17.50 19.04 -1.59
CA ALA A 405 -17.43 17.61 -1.27
C ALA A 405 -16.84 16.79 -2.42
N LEU A 406 -17.20 17.12 -3.67
CA LEU A 406 -16.68 16.47 -4.87
C LEU A 406 -15.18 16.71 -5.02
N ILE A 407 -14.69 17.92 -4.78
CA ILE A 407 -13.25 18.25 -4.83
C ILE A 407 -12.47 17.43 -3.77
N GLU A 408 -12.96 17.34 -2.54
CA GLU A 408 -12.29 16.55 -1.51
C GLU A 408 -12.35 15.05 -1.79
N THR A 409 -13.45 14.56 -2.40
CA THR A 409 -13.56 13.17 -2.87
C THR A 409 -12.51 12.87 -3.94
N ILE A 410 -12.39 13.74 -4.96
CA ILE A 410 -11.39 13.57 -6.02
C ILE A 410 -9.97 13.52 -5.44
N LYS A 411 -9.63 14.42 -4.49
CA LYS A 411 -8.33 14.40 -3.82
C LYS A 411 -8.07 13.09 -3.09
N ALA A 412 -9.08 12.55 -2.41
CA ALA A 412 -8.97 11.30 -1.66
C ALA A 412 -8.87 10.08 -2.59
N ASP A 413 -9.56 10.10 -3.73
CA ASP A 413 -9.46 9.05 -4.76
C ASP A 413 -8.03 8.93 -5.30
N TYR A 414 -7.28 10.02 -5.46
CA TYR A 414 -5.86 9.93 -5.82
C TYR A 414 -5.01 9.20 -4.78
N VAL A 415 -5.34 9.30 -3.48
CA VAL A 415 -4.56 8.65 -2.40
C VAL A 415 -4.81 7.15 -2.34
N LYS A 416 -5.99 6.70 -2.74
CA LYS A 416 -6.28 5.29 -2.99
C LYS A 416 -7.45 5.20 -3.95
N LEU A 417 -7.16 4.81 -5.19
CA LEU A 417 -8.19 4.74 -6.21
C LEU A 417 -9.32 3.78 -5.77
N PRO A 418 -10.59 4.16 -6.00
CA PRO A 418 -11.72 3.32 -5.65
C PRO A 418 -11.72 2.04 -6.50
N ARG A 419 -12.22 0.94 -5.93
CA ARG A 419 -12.44 -0.30 -6.69
C ARG A 419 -13.63 -0.10 -7.63
N ALA A 420 -13.48 -0.49 -8.90
CA ALA A 420 -14.54 -0.40 -9.90
C ALA A 420 -14.94 -1.79 -10.42
N GLY A 421 -16.19 -2.19 -10.19
CA GLY A 421 -16.76 -3.43 -10.71
C GLY A 421 -16.33 -4.70 -9.95
N VAL A 422 -16.37 -5.84 -10.65
CA VAL A 422 -16.11 -7.19 -10.08
C VAL A 422 -14.60 -7.49 -9.99
N ILE A 423 -13.76 -6.75 -10.71
CA ILE A 423 -12.30 -6.94 -10.71
C ILE A 423 -11.73 -6.26 -9.45
N PRO A 424 -10.89 -6.95 -8.66
CA PRO A 424 -10.39 -6.44 -7.38
C PRO A 424 -9.37 -5.28 -7.49
N ARG A 425 -9.12 -4.75 -8.70
CA ARG A 425 -8.13 -3.70 -8.93
C ARG A 425 -8.76 -2.31 -8.76
N PRO A 426 -8.15 -1.41 -7.98
CA PRO A 426 -8.42 0.03 -8.01
C PRO A 426 -8.42 0.58 -9.43
N SER A 427 -9.34 1.50 -9.73
CA SER A 427 -9.44 2.09 -11.06
C SER A 427 -9.67 3.59 -11.01
N ALA A 428 -9.12 4.29 -12.00
CA ALA A 428 -9.32 5.71 -12.23
C ALA A 428 -10.66 6.04 -12.92
N LYS A 429 -11.51 5.05 -13.22
CA LYS A 429 -12.83 5.31 -13.82
C LYS A 429 -13.76 6.15 -12.94
N PRO A 430 -13.94 5.89 -11.63
CA PRO A 430 -14.75 6.76 -10.79
C PRO A 430 -14.14 8.16 -10.64
N LEU A 431 -12.82 8.25 -10.60
CA LEU A 431 -12.09 9.53 -10.61
C LEU A 431 -12.43 10.34 -11.88
N MET A 432 -12.40 9.69 -13.05
CA MET A 432 -12.79 10.28 -14.34
C MET A 432 -14.22 10.83 -14.33
N GLN A 433 -15.16 10.04 -13.79
CA GLN A 433 -16.56 10.46 -13.64
C GLN A 433 -16.69 11.68 -12.72
N ALA A 434 -15.97 11.69 -11.60
CA ALA A 434 -15.97 12.81 -10.67
C ALA A 434 -15.40 14.09 -11.30
N PHE A 435 -14.37 13.99 -12.15
CA PHE A 435 -13.86 15.12 -12.92
C PHE A 435 -14.86 15.65 -13.94
N HIS A 436 -15.58 14.77 -14.66
CA HIS A 436 -16.64 15.18 -15.59
C HIS A 436 -17.76 15.90 -14.86
N GLU A 437 -18.21 15.36 -13.74
CA GLU A 437 -19.23 16.00 -12.91
C GLU A 437 -18.78 17.37 -12.37
N LEU A 438 -17.53 17.48 -11.93
CA LEU A 438 -16.97 18.75 -11.48
C LEU A 438 -16.90 19.79 -12.61
N ALA A 439 -16.61 19.33 -13.84
CA ALA A 439 -16.59 20.18 -15.02
C ALA A 439 -18.00 20.64 -15.45
N GLU A 440 -19.03 19.81 -15.28
CA GLU A 440 -20.42 20.19 -15.51
C GLU A 440 -20.87 21.28 -14.54
N ILE A 441 -20.65 21.06 -13.24
CA ILE A 441 -21.08 21.99 -12.19
C ILE A 441 -20.32 23.32 -12.25
N SER A 442 -19.09 23.33 -12.78
CA SER A 442 -18.31 24.57 -12.92
C SER A 442 -18.75 25.44 -14.11
N LYS A 443 -19.68 24.97 -14.96
CA LYS A 443 -20.27 25.74 -16.07
C LYS A 443 -21.60 26.40 -15.71
N GLU A 444 -22.25 25.93 -14.63
CA GLU A 444 -23.47 26.50 -14.05
C GLU A 444 -23.14 27.71 -13.15
#